data_AF-A0A2G6EGJ4-F1
#
_entry.id   AF-A0A2G6EGJ4-F1
#
_cell.length_a   1.000
_cell.length_b   1.000
_cell.length_c   1.000
_cell.angle_alpha   90.00
_cell.angle_beta   90.00
_cell.angle_gamma   90.00
#
_symmetry.space_group_name_H-M   'P 1'
#
loop_
_entity.id
_entity.type
_entity.pdbx_description
1 polymer ?
#
loop_
_entity_poly.entity_id
_entity_poly.type
_entity_poly.pdbx_seq_one_letter_code
_entity_poly.pdbx_strand_id
1 'polypeptide(L)'
;MQPEYDSYLAYDDEVMLVDIDLALAGDNDFDGYYTRLDVMLDIDAGAEWEVYVDISLEDDYGNIVYRHEGGDFVVYNDGYGDTYEFSLGFRDGLPRDYYQMYISIHDAWNGDLLDAASGYNWSSLRDLPLESRDRDDYHGYTGGTSSSAGVEFTAAGALDGLWLAAALLFVVGRVAAGRR
;
A
#
# COMPACT_ATOMS: atom_id res chain seq x y z
N MET A 1 25.81 -7.76 43.56
CA MET A 1 26.42 -7.60 42.23
C MET A 1 25.44 -8.20 41.24
N GLN A 2 24.65 -7.34 40.62
CA GLN A 2 23.73 -7.68 39.55
C GLN A 2 24.48 -7.35 38.27
N PRO A 3 24.58 -8.26 37.29
CA PRO A 3 25.23 -7.93 36.04
C PRO A 3 24.38 -6.86 35.34
N GLU A 4 25.02 -5.76 34.96
CA GLU A 4 24.48 -4.81 33.99
C GLU A 4 24.25 -5.59 32.69
N TYR A 5 23.01 -5.63 32.25
CA TYR A 5 22.68 -6.05 30.89
C TYR A 5 23.10 -4.89 29.99
N ASP A 6 24.26 -5.05 29.36
CA ASP A 6 24.66 -4.22 28.23
C ASP A 6 23.74 -4.57 27.05
N SER A 7 22.61 -3.85 26.94
CA SER A 7 21.57 -4.05 25.93
C SER A 7 21.86 -3.26 24.66
N TYR A 8 23.07 -3.38 24.12
CA TYR A 8 23.46 -2.75 22.86
C TYR A 8 24.37 -3.69 22.04
N LEU A 9 23.83 -4.15 20.90
CA LEU A 9 24.54 -4.61 19.69
C LEU A 9 25.16 -6.01 19.69
N ALA A 10 24.29 -7.03 19.64
CA ALA A 10 24.44 -8.05 18.60
C ALA A 10 23.40 -7.68 17.54
N TYR A 11 23.82 -7.03 16.44
CA TYR A 11 23.05 -7.15 15.21
C TYR A 11 23.23 -8.61 14.81
N ASP A 12 22.20 -9.42 15.04
CA ASP A 12 22.09 -10.71 14.37
C ASP A 12 22.01 -10.41 12.86
N ASP A 13 22.44 -11.33 11.99
CA ASP A 13 22.38 -11.17 10.51
C ASP A 13 20.92 -11.14 9.99
N GLU A 14 19.96 -10.76 10.83
CA GLU A 14 18.53 -10.78 10.57
C GLU A 14 18.13 -9.69 9.57
N VAL A 15 17.20 -10.04 8.70
CA VAL A 15 16.44 -9.12 7.85
C VAL A 15 15.13 -8.81 8.55
N MET A 16 14.75 -7.54 8.62
CA MET A 16 13.57 -7.07 9.35
C MET A 16 12.78 -6.07 8.52
N LEU A 17 11.47 -6.23 8.50
CA LEU A 17 10.55 -5.23 8.00
C LEU A 17 10.30 -4.16 9.08
N VAL A 18 10.77 -2.94 8.82
CA VAL A 18 10.80 -1.84 9.78
C VAL A 18 9.58 -0.93 9.64
N ASP A 19 9.14 -0.67 8.41
CA ASP A 19 7.98 0.17 8.14
C ASP A 19 7.21 -0.29 6.89
N ILE A 20 5.91 0.00 6.89
CA ILE A 20 4.99 -0.36 5.80
C ILE A 20 4.05 0.80 5.53
N ASP A 21 4.18 1.36 4.34
CA ASP A 21 3.30 2.41 3.83
C ASP A 21 2.47 1.90 2.66
N LEU A 22 1.17 2.19 2.71
CA LEU A 22 0.19 1.80 1.69
C LEU A 22 -0.53 3.03 1.15
N ALA A 23 -0.75 3.06 -0.17
CA ALA A 23 -1.63 4.04 -0.80
C ALA A 23 -2.62 3.37 -1.77
N LEU A 24 -3.89 3.75 -1.66
CA LEU A 24 -4.98 3.23 -2.47
C LEU A 24 -5.33 4.21 -3.59
N ALA A 25 -5.57 3.70 -4.79
CA ALA A 25 -5.92 4.52 -5.94
C ALA A 25 -6.81 3.78 -6.95
N GLY A 26 -7.49 4.55 -7.81
CA GLY A 26 -8.31 4.00 -8.89
C GLY A 26 -9.67 3.51 -8.40
N ASP A 27 -10.50 4.45 -7.97
CA ASP A 27 -11.93 4.30 -7.67
C ASP A 27 -12.68 5.20 -8.69
N ASN A 28 -13.08 4.63 -9.83
CA ASN A 28 -13.71 5.38 -10.91
C ASN A 28 -15.22 5.58 -10.69
N ASP A 29 -15.87 4.65 -9.99
CA ASP A 29 -17.31 4.71 -9.72
C ASP A 29 -17.68 5.36 -8.37
N PHE A 30 -16.67 5.70 -7.56
CA PHE A 30 -16.73 6.40 -6.28
C PHE A 30 -17.46 5.61 -5.18
N ASP A 31 -17.34 4.29 -5.17
CA ASP A 31 -17.94 3.43 -4.17
C ASP A 31 -17.02 3.11 -2.97
N GLY A 32 -15.78 3.60 -3.01
CA GLY A 32 -14.78 3.47 -1.95
C GLY A 32 -13.92 2.21 -2.04
N TYR A 33 -13.98 1.48 -3.15
CA TYR A 33 -13.09 0.36 -3.45
C TYR A 33 -12.10 0.72 -4.55
N TYR A 34 -10.88 0.22 -4.43
CA TYR A 34 -9.75 0.70 -5.23
C TYR A 34 -9.14 -0.40 -6.09
N THR A 35 -8.79 -0.06 -7.32
CA THR A 35 -8.21 -0.97 -8.32
C THR A 35 -6.69 -1.02 -8.32
N ARG A 36 -6.05 -0.17 -7.51
CA ARG A 36 -4.60 -0.10 -7.35
C ARG A 36 -4.21 0.08 -5.89
N LEU A 37 -3.14 -0.63 -5.52
CA LEU A 37 -2.48 -0.52 -4.23
C LEU A 37 -0.99 -0.31 -4.45
N ASP A 38 -0.49 0.83 -4.02
CA ASP A 38 0.94 1.15 -3.95
C ASP A 38 1.46 0.75 -2.58
N VAL A 39 2.60 0.07 -2.54
CA VAL A 39 3.21 -0.46 -1.34
C VAL A 39 4.65 -0.01 -1.28
N MET A 40 5.05 0.47 -0.11
CA MET A 40 6.40 0.88 0.21
C MET A 40 6.85 0.16 1.49
N LEU A 41 7.98 -0.52 1.41
CA LEU A 41 8.54 -1.32 2.50
C LEU A 41 9.91 -0.76 2.88
N ASP A 42 10.11 -0.49 4.16
CA ASP A 42 11.44 -0.21 4.72
C ASP A 42 11.99 -1.49 5.33
N ILE A 43 13.11 -1.97 4.79
CA ILE A 43 13.71 -3.26 5.17
C ILE A 43 15.14 -3.00 5.62
N ASP A 44 15.43 -3.40 6.86
CA ASP A 44 16.77 -3.35 7.44
C ASP A 44 17.39 -4.74 7.49
N ALA A 45 18.71 -4.80 7.38
CA ALA A 45 19.46 -6.05 7.57
C ALA A 45 20.77 -5.83 8.32
N GLY A 46 21.16 -6.81 9.14
CA GLY A 46 22.46 -6.83 9.84
C GLY A 46 23.66 -7.21 8.95
N ALA A 47 23.40 -7.65 7.73
CA ALA A 47 24.37 -7.97 6.67
C ALA A 47 23.75 -7.69 5.29
N GLU A 48 24.54 -7.84 4.23
CA GLU A 48 24.00 -7.78 2.86
C GLU A 48 23.22 -9.06 2.56
N TRP A 49 21.98 -8.93 2.10
CA TRP A 49 21.11 -10.05 1.73
C TRP A 49 20.51 -9.85 0.35
N GLU A 50 20.39 -10.93 -0.42
CA GLU A 50 19.57 -10.96 -1.62
C GLU A 50 18.23 -11.62 -1.28
N VAL A 51 17.14 -10.88 -1.48
CA VAL A 51 15.81 -11.25 -1.01
C VAL A 51 14.76 -11.03 -2.10
N TYR A 52 13.60 -11.66 -1.96
CA TYR A 52 12.39 -11.27 -2.67
C TYR A 52 11.21 -11.13 -1.69
N VAL A 53 10.21 -10.37 -2.11
CA VAL A 53 8.97 -10.14 -1.35
C VAL A 53 7.83 -10.91 -1.99
N ASP A 54 7.10 -11.69 -1.19
CA ASP A 54 5.85 -12.32 -1.59
C ASP A 54 4.68 -11.68 -0.84
N ILE A 55 3.61 -11.41 -1.58
CA ILE A 55 2.42 -10.76 -1.06
C ILE A 55 1.20 -11.57 -1.43
N SER A 56 0.30 -11.72 -0.47
CA SER A 56 -1.01 -12.31 -0.71
C SER A 56 -2.12 -11.47 -0.11
N LEU A 57 -3.28 -11.49 -0.78
CA LEU A 57 -4.53 -10.99 -0.26
C LEU A 57 -5.44 -12.16 0.08
N GLU A 58 -5.95 -12.16 1.31
CA GLU A 58 -6.96 -13.10 1.78
C GLU A 58 -8.33 -12.42 1.87
N ASP A 59 -9.37 -13.14 1.44
CA ASP A 59 -10.76 -12.75 1.70
C ASP A 59 -11.16 -13.00 3.16
N ASP A 60 -12.37 -12.57 3.53
CA ASP A 60 -12.94 -12.77 4.88
C ASP A 60 -13.08 -14.25 5.31
N TYR A 61 -12.92 -15.18 4.38
CA TYR A 61 -12.96 -16.63 4.64
C TYR A 61 -11.55 -17.23 4.79
N GLY A 62 -10.50 -16.42 4.67
CA GLY A 62 -9.10 -16.86 4.72
C GLY A 62 -8.63 -17.55 3.44
N ASN A 63 -9.32 -17.36 2.31
CA ASN A 63 -8.83 -17.85 1.02
C ASN A 63 -7.89 -16.81 0.41
N ILE A 64 -6.71 -17.25 -0.02
CA ILE A 64 -5.82 -16.43 -0.84
C ILE A 64 -6.46 -16.23 -2.22
N VAL A 65 -6.85 -15.00 -2.53
CA VAL A 65 -7.50 -14.62 -3.81
C VAL A 65 -6.55 -13.93 -4.77
N TYR A 66 -5.44 -13.40 -4.26
CA TYR A 66 -4.40 -12.75 -5.03
C TYR A 66 -3.03 -13.09 -4.44
N ARG A 67 -2.03 -13.27 -5.30
CA ARG A 67 -0.64 -13.43 -4.89
C ARG A 67 0.30 -12.76 -5.89
N HIS A 68 1.31 -12.08 -5.39
CA HIS A 68 2.36 -11.46 -6.18
C HIS A 68 3.71 -11.74 -5.54
N GLU A 69 4.63 -12.31 -6.32
CA GLU A 69 6.04 -12.46 -5.96
C GLU A 69 6.83 -11.39 -6.72
N GLY A 70 7.58 -10.58 -5.96
CA GLY A 70 8.49 -9.58 -6.49
C GLY A 70 9.74 -10.22 -7.11
N GLY A 71 10.56 -9.39 -7.76
CA GLY A 71 11.89 -9.83 -8.19
C GLY A 71 12.91 -9.78 -7.06
N ASP A 72 14.03 -10.45 -7.26
CA ASP A 72 15.15 -10.43 -6.33
C ASP A 72 15.78 -9.03 -6.25
N PHE A 73 16.13 -8.58 -5.03
CA PHE A 73 16.85 -7.35 -4.77
C PHE A 73 17.79 -7.48 -3.57
N VAL A 74 18.76 -6.57 -3.48
CA VAL A 74 19.75 -6.56 -2.41
C VAL A 74 19.34 -5.57 -1.33
N VAL A 75 19.37 -6.00 -0.06
CA VAL A 75 19.27 -5.17 1.13
C VAL A 75 20.68 -5.00 1.72
N TYR A 76 21.09 -3.77 1.98
CA TYR A 76 22.43 -3.41 2.45
C TYR A 76 22.45 -3.13 3.96
N ASN A 77 23.63 -3.36 4.57
CA ASN A 77 23.90 -3.21 6.01
C ASN A 77 24.34 -1.78 6.42
N ASP A 78 23.93 -0.73 5.72
CA ASP A 78 24.35 0.64 6.05
C ASP A 78 23.28 1.50 6.72
N GLY A 79 22.14 0.89 7.09
CA GLY A 79 21.11 1.50 7.94
C GLY A 79 20.43 2.73 7.32
N TYR A 80 20.63 2.96 6.03
CA TYR A 80 19.84 3.88 5.23
C TYR A 80 18.87 3.05 4.39
N GLY A 81 17.67 2.85 4.97
CA GLY A 81 16.59 1.99 4.50
C GLY A 81 16.50 1.84 2.98
N ASP A 82 16.82 0.64 2.51
CA ASP A 82 16.50 0.24 1.15
C ASP A 82 14.99 0.16 1.04
N THR A 83 14.40 1.24 0.55
CA THR A 83 12.97 1.31 0.33
C THR A 83 12.60 0.50 -0.90
N TYR A 84 11.80 -0.56 -0.70
CA TYR A 84 11.24 -1.33 -1.80
C TYR A 84 9.83 -0.84 -2.12
N GLU A 85 9.66 -0.25 -3.31
CA GLU A 85 8.40 0.29 -3.80
C GLU A 85 7.86 -0.52 -4.99
N PHE A 86 6.58 -0.85 -4.95
CA PHE A 86 5.89 -1.44 -6.10
C PHE A 86 4.39 -1.15 -6.07
N SER A 87 3.74 -1.41 -7.21
CA SER A 87 2.32 -1.17 -7.41
C SER A 87 1.61 -2.43 -7.86
N LEU A 88 0.57 -2.81 -7.12
CA LEU A 88 -0.36 -3.87 -7.50
C LEU A 88 -1.54 -3.26 -8.25
N GLY A 89 -1.75 -3.68 -9.49
CA GLY A 89 -2.91 -3.31 -10.30
C GLY A 89 -3.83 -4.50 -10.49
N PHE A 90 -5.07 -4.40 -10.00
CA PHE A 90 -6.05 -5.47 -10.09
C PHE A 90 -6.84 -5.34 -11.39
N ARG A 91 -6.38 -6.04 -12.43
CA ARG A 91 -6.98 -5.90 -13.77
C ARG A 91 -8.33 -6.60 -13.87
N ASP A 92 -8.41 -7.83 -13.38
CA ASP A 92 -9.59 -8.66 -13.49
C ASP A 92 -9.74 -9.63 -12.30
N GLY A 93 -10.96 -10.09 -12.08
CA GLY A 93 -11.23 -11.27 -11.26
C GLY A 93 -11.25 -11.07 -9.74
N LEU A 94 -10.69 -9.98 -9.21
CA LEU A 94 -10.75 -9.63 -7.79
C LEU A 94 -12.14 -9.06 -7.45
N PRO A 95 -12.98 -9.76 -6.66
CA PRO A 95 -14.25 -9.22 -6.23
C PRO A 95 -14.09 -7.93 -5.42
N ARG A 96 -15.18 -7.20 -5.28
CA ARG A 96 -15.24 -6.05 -4.38
C ARG A 96 -15.39 -6.55 -2.95
N ASP A 97 -14.35 -6.38 -2.14
CA ASP A 97 -14.36 -6.81 -0.74
C ASP A 97 -13.28 -6.10 0.10
N TYR A 98 -13.28 -6.38 1.40
CA TYR A 98 -12.21 -6.02 2.32
C TYR A 98 -11.22 -7.17 2.42
N TYR A 99 -9.96 -6.89 2.14
CA TYR A 99 -8.91 -7.91 2.11
C TYR A 99 -7.92 -7.75 3.26
N GLN A 100 -7.39 -8.88 3.73
CA GLN A 100 -6.24 -8.91 4.62
C GLN A 100 -4.98 -9.14 3.78
N MET A 101 -3.98 -8.28 3.93
CA MET A 101 -2.69 -8.44 3.27
C MET A 101 -1.71 -9.18 4.17
N TYR A 102 -0.93 -10.06 3.54
CA TYR A 102 0.26 -10.68 4.12
C TYR A 102 1.45 -10.34 3.24
N ILE A 103 2.56 -10.01 3.88
CA ILE A 103 3.84 -9.70 3.25
C ILE A 103 4.87 -10.64 3.88
N SER A 104 5.65 -11.33 3.07
CA SER A 104 6.77 -12.14 3.54
C SER A 104 8.03 -11.81 2.74
N ILE A 105 9.15 -11.71 3.45
CA ILE A 105 10.48 -11.52 2.89
C ILE A 105 11.20 -12.86 2.93
N HIS A 106 11.77 -13.26 1.80
CA HIS A 106 12.43 -14.55 1.63
C HIS A 106 13.86 -14.37 1.15
N ASP A 107 14.76 -15.25 1.58
CA ASP A 107 16.09 -15.39 0.99
C ASP A 107 15.95 -15.86 -0.47
N ALA A 108 16.52 -15.10 -1.41
CA ALA A 108 16.39 -15.38 -2.84
C ALA A 108 17.09 -16.67 -3.30
N TRP A 109 18.07 -17.16 -2.55
CA TRP A 109 18.86 -18.33 -2.91
C TRP A 109 18.18 -19.64 -2.54
N ASN A 110 17.47 -19.68 -1.41
CA ASN A 110 16.90 -20.91 -0.85
C ASN A 110 15.40 -20.83 -0.55
N GLY A 111 14.79 -19.63 -0.57
CA GLY A 111 13.37 -19.40 -0.31
C GLY A 111 12.98 -19.39 1.17
N ASP A 112 13.95 -19.44 2.08
CA ASP A 112 13.70 -19.42 3.52
C ASP A 112 13.03 -18.11 3.93
N LEU A 113 12.01 -18.21 4.79
CA LEU A 113 11.32 -17.06 5.34
C LEU A 113 12.24 -16.31 6.31
N LEU A 114 12.47 -15.03 6.05
CA LEU A 114 13.31 -14.16 6.88
C LEU A 114 12.45 -13.31 7.82
N ASP A 115 11.40 -12.66 7.30
CA ASP A 115 10.44 -11.90 8.10
C ASP A 115 9.05 -11.86 7.45
N ALA A 116 8.02 -11.52 8.23
CA ALA A 116 6.65 -11.41 7.74
C ALA A 116 5.78 -10.39 8.50
N ALA A 117 4.90 -9.74 7.75
CA ALA A 117 3.85 -8.88 8.26
C ALA A 117 2.46 -9.34 7.81
N SER A 118 1.49 -9.08 8.66
CA SER A 118 0.08 -9.38 8.45
C SER A 118 -0.79 -8.37 9.18
N GLY A 119 -2.10 -8.45 8.95
CA GLY A 119 -3.09 -7.72 9.73
C GLY A 119 -3.01 -7.91 11.25
N TYR A 120 -2.36 -8.97 11.75
CA TYR A 120 -2.25 -9.21 13.20
C TYR A 120 -1.20 -8.32 13.88
N ASN A 121 -0.07 -8.08 13.22
CA ASN A 121 1.02 -7.23 13.73
C ASN A 121 1.03 -5.83 13.11
N TRP A 122 0.39 -5.64 11.95
CA TRP A 122 0.31 -4.38 11.22
C TRP A 122 -1.13 -4.04 10.84
N SER A 123 -1.75 -3.10 11.55
CA SER A 123 -3.17 -2.77 11.32
C SER A 123 -3.44 -2.17 9.95
N SER A 124 -2.45 -1.57 9.30
CA SER A 124 -2.56 -1.05 7.93
C SER A 124 -2.80 -2.15 6.90
N LEU A 125 -2.40 -3.39 7.20
CA LEU A 125 -2.60 -4.56 6.33
C LEU A 125 -3.99 -5.19 6.46
N ARG A 126 -4.90 -4.56 7.21
CA ARG A 126 -6.26 -5.05 7.42
C ARG A 126 -7.27 -4.25 6.64
N ASP A 127 -8.35 -4.93 6.30
CA ASP A 127 -9.59 -4.32 5.81
C ASP A 127 -9.32 -3.38 4.61
N LEU A 128 -8.51 -3.85 3.66
CA LEU A 128 -8.16 -3.11 2.45
C LEU A 128 -9.34 -3.16 1.46
N PRO A 129 -10.01 -2.04 1.15
CA PRO A 129 -11.15 -2.03 0.24
C PRO A 129 -10.66 -2.10 -1.20
N LEU A 130 -10.60 -3.30 -1.77
CA LEU A 130 -10.05 -3.50 -3.11
C LEU A 130 -11.09 -4.11 -4.04
N GLU A 131 -10.91 -3.85 -5.32
CA GLU A 131 -11.61 -4.55 -6.39
C GLU A 131 -10.79 -4.57 -7.68
N SER A 132 -11.28 -5.30 -8.68
CA SER A 132 -10.67 -5.31 -10.01
C SER A 132 -11.29 -4.30 -10.95
N ARG A 133 -10.49 -3.81 -11.90
CA ARG A 133 -10.86 -2.78 -12.86
C ARG A 133 -12.03 -3.15 -13.77
N ASP A 134 -12.27 -4.44 -14.03
CA ASP A 134 -13.44 -4.90 -14.79
C ASP A 134 -14.76 -4.78 -14.00
N ARG A 135 -14.68 -4.36 -12.73
CA ARG A 135 -15.82 -4.15 -11.81
C ARG A 135 -15.98 -2.69 -11.39
N ASP A 136 -14.92 -1.89 -11.51
CA ASP A 136 -14.84 -0.44 -11.28
C ASP A 136 -15.35 0.37 -12.50
N ASP A 137 -16.50 -0.01 -13.05
CA ASP A 137 -17.15 0.69 -14.16
C ASP A 137 -18.43 1.38 -13.68
N TYR A 138 -18.48 2.71 -13.83
CA TYR A 138 -19.67 3.50 -13.56
C TYR A 138 -20.82 3.06 -14.49
N HIS A 139 -21.71 2.21 -13.98
CA HIS A 139 -23.00 1.92 -14.61
C HIS A 139 -23.98 3.08 -14.39
N GLY A 140 -23.65 4.23 -14.97
CA GLY A 140 -24.53 5.38 -15.04
C GLY A 140 -25.79 5.05 -15.83
N TYR A 141 -26.91 4.88 -15.12
CA TYR A 141 -28.21 5.15 -15.72
C TYR A 141 -28.16 6.56 -16.32
N THR A 142 -28.28 6.68 -17.65
CA THR A 142 -28.49 7.97 -18.32
C THR A 142 -29.82 8.56 -17.86
N GLY A 143 -29.79 9.40 -16.83
CA GLY A 143 -30.99 10.12 -16.38
C GLY A 143 -30.85 10.81 -15.03
N GLY A 144 -30.21 11.99 -15.00
CA GLY A 144 -30.49 13.00 -13.99
C GLY A 144 -29.30 13.44 -13.13
N THR A 145 -28.81 14.64 -13.45
CA THR A 145 -27.94 15.55 -12.71
C THR A 145 -27.85 15.36 -11.19
N SER A 146 -26.62 15.23 -10.67
CA SER A 146 -26.13 15.89 -9.45
C SER A 146 -24.61 15.73 -9.36
N SER A 147 -23.87 16.81 -9.61
CA SER A 147 -22.42 16.89 -9.42
C SER A 147 -22.09 17.38 -8.01
N SER A 148 -21.50 16.53 -7.18
CA SER A 148 -20.76 16.94 -5.98
C SER A 148 -19.27 16.73 -6.22
N ALA A 149 -18.52 17.81 -6.35
CA ALA A 149 -17.07 17.78 -6.39
C ALA A 149 -16.55 17.55 -4.97
N GLY A 150 -16.05 16.34 -4.70
CA GLY A 150 -15.20 16.06 -3.54
C GLY A 150 -13.80 16.58 -3.82
N VAL A 151 -13.23 17.32 -2.87
CA VAL A 151 -11.81 17.67 -2.86
C VAL A 151 -11.16 16.77 -1.83
N GLU A 152 -10.34 15.82 -2.27
CA GLU A 152 -9.52 15.02 -1.36
C GLU A 152 -8.18 15.70 -1.10
N PHE A 153 -7.78 15.71 0.17
CA PHE A 153 -6.45 16.09 0.62
C PHE A 153 -5.78 14.83 1.17
N THR A 154 -4.83 14.27 0.45
CA THR A 154 -3.93 13.24 0.98
C THR A 154 -2.88 13.93 1.83
N ALA A 155 -3.01 13.81 3.15
CA ALA A 155 -1.96 14.17 4.10
C ALA A 155 -1.29 12.88 4.57
N ALA A 156 -0.19 12.51 3.92
CA ALA A 156 0.83 11.63 4.48
C ALA A 156 2.11 12.47 4.59
N GLY A 157 2.50 12.83 5.81
CA GLY A 157 3.89 13.18 6.10
C GLY A 157 4.60 11.86 6.40
N ALA A 158 5.79 11.57 5.89
CA ALA A 158 7.00 12.28 6.27
C ALA A 158 7.57 13.24 5.21
N LEU A 159 8.15 14.34 5.70
CA LEU A 159 8.84 15.33 4.91
C LEU A 159 10.30 14.90 4.77
N ASP A 160 10.78 14.77 3.53
CA ASP A 160 12.02 15.41 3.09
C ASP A 160 12.06 15.53 1.55
N GLY A 161 12.05 16.78 1.04
CA GLY A 161 12.64 17.09 -0.28
C GLY A 161 11.76 17.22 -1.54
N LEU A 162 10.92 18.26 -1.63
CA LEU A 162 10.62 19.09 -2.82
C LEU A 162 10.10 18.49 -4.17
N TRP A 163 8.89 19.01 -4.53
CA TRP A 163 8.17 19.10 -5.83
C TRP A 163 7.30 17.91 -6.24
N LEU A 164 5.98 18.08 -6.42
CA LEU A 164 5.39 18.90 -7.49
C LEU A 164 4.13 19.68 -7.09
N ALA A 165 4.08 20.91 -7.58
CA ALA A 165 2.90 21.75 -7.60
C ALA A 165 1.93 21.29 -8.70
N ALA A 166 0.63 21.27 -8.39
CA ALA A 166 -0.42 21.48 -9.37
C ALA A 166 -1.42 22.49 -8.81
N ALA A 167 -1.31 23.72 -9.32
CA ALA A 167 -2.28 24.77 -9.14
C ALA A 167 -3.43 24.61 -10.15
N LEU A 168 -4.58 25.18 -9.80
CA LEU A 168 -5.63 25.85 -10.62
C LEU A 168 -7.03 25.33 -10.23
N LEU A 169 -8.08 26.13 -10.09
CA LEU A 169 -8.28 27.57 -10.05
C LEU A 169 -9.77 27.72 -9.66
N PHE A 170 -10.11 28.51 -8.65
CA PHE A 170 -11.51 28.83 -8.39
C PHE A 170 -12.07 29.72 -9.52
N VAL A 171 -13.17 29.30 -10.14
CA VAL A 171 -14.08 30.23 -10.81
C VAL A 171 -15.41 30.22 -10.07
N VAL A 172 -15.62 31.28 -9.30
CA VAL A 172 -16.94 31.71 -8.81
C VAL A 172 -17.68 32.36 -9.97
N GLY A 173 -18.81 31.78 -10.37
CA GLY A 173 -19.77 32.39 -11.31
C GLY A 173 -21.15 32.44 -10.66
N ARG A 174 -21.66 33.66 -10.45
CA ARG A 174 -22.85 34.00 -9.66
C ARG A 174 -24.17 33.50 -10.26
N VAL A 175 -25.12 33.25 -9.35
CA VAL A 175 -26.57 33.19 -9.54
C VAL A 175 -27.09 34.38 -10.37
N ALA A 176 -28.01 34.09 -11.30
CA ALA A 176 -29.09 35.00 -11.65
C ALA A 176 -30.38 34.21 -11.93
N ALA A 177 -31.36 34.40 -11.04
CA ALA A 177 -32.75 34.03 -11.23
C ALA A 177 -33.41 34.90 -12.30
N GLY A 178 -34.33 34.32 -13.08
CA GLY A 178 -35.15 35.05 -14.05
C GLY A 178 -36.38 34.26 -14.45
N ARG A 179 -37.51 34.62 -13.85
CA ARG A 179 -38.85 34.02 -13.94
C ARG A 179 -39.58 34.42 -15.25
N ARG A 180 -40.47 33.51 -15.67
CA ARG A 180 -41.62 33.60 -16.60
C ARG A 180 -41.35 33.34 -18.07
#